data_AF-A0A9W8EJP2-F1
#
_entry.id   AF-A0A9W8EJP2-F1
#
_cell.length_a   1.000
_cell.length_b   1.000
_cell.length_c   1.000
_cell.angle_alpha   90.00
_cell.angle_beta   90.00
_cell.angle_gamma   90.00
#
_symmetry.space_group_name_H-M   'P 1'
#
loop_
_entity.id
_entity.type
_entity.pdbx_description
1 polymer ?
#
loop_
_entity_poly.entity_id
_entity_poly.type
_entity_poly.pdbx_seq_one_letter_code
_entity_poly.pdbx_strand_id
1 'polypeptide(L)'
;MPIVSKRSSRPSALTQLKIKTNAVNRLVKDKQVYVDEIEAQKVRIEEFRMRNAHEADIRKQNEVLEETVLMIPHMERRIRDAAQDLENLVLASAAEIDDLDVLDDARKALAATRASDDESAAEDKAA
;
A
#
# COMPACT_ATOMS: atom_id res chain seq x y z
N MET A 1 -30.08 25.05 -29.32
CA MET A 1 -29.78 24.72 -27.92
C MET A 1 -28.30 24.98 -27.68
N PRO A 2 -27.90 25.79 -26.68
CA PRO A 2 -26.49 26.03 -26.42
C PRO A 2 -25.89 24.80 -25.73
N ILE A 3 -24.82 24.26 -26.31
CA ILE A 3 -24.01 23.21 -25.70
C ILE A 3 -23.27 23.89 -24.54
N VAL A 4 -23.71 23.62 -23.31
CA VAL A 4 -23.03 24.10 -22.11
C VAL A 4 -21.68 23.39 -22.04
N SER A 5 -20.61 24.15 -22.34
CA SER A 5 -19.23 23.75 -22.11
C SER A 5 -19.07 23.35 -20.63
N LYS A 6 -18.85 22.04 -20.38
CA LYS A 6 -18.49 21.51 -19.07
C LYS A 6 -17.16 22.15 -18.67
N ARG A 7 -17.25 23.25 -17.90
CA ARG A 7 -16.12 23.85 -17.21
C ARG A 7 -15.48 22.74 -16.38
N SER A 8 -14.26 22.34 -16.73
CA SER A 8 -13.48 21.39 -15.94
C SER A 8 -13.22 22.02 -14.57
N SER A 9 -14.09 21.73 -13.60
CA SER A 9 -13.91 22.19 -12.22
C SER A 9 -12.73 21.42 -11.63
N ARG A 10 -11.61 22.11 -11.37
CA ARG A 10 -10.54 21.53 -10.58
C ARG A 10 -11.13 21.06 -9.24
N PRO A 11 -10.86 19.83 -8.79
CA PRO A 11 -11.37 19.34 -7.52
C PRO A 11 -10.85 20.23 -6.39
N SER A 12 -11.72 20.58 -5.44
CA SER A 12 -11.35 21.34 -4.24
C SER A 12 -10.28 20.59 -3.44
N ALA A 13 -9.52 21.32 -2.61
CA ALA A 13 -8.50 20.72 -1.74
C ALA A 13 -9.07 19.57 -0.89
N LEU A 14 -10.29 19.74 -0.36
CA LEU A 14 -11.02 18.70 0.38
C LEU A 14 -11.31 17.46 -0.49
N THR A 15 -11.73 17.65 -1.75
CA THR A 15 -11.97 16.53 -2.67
C THR A 15 -10.68 15.79 -3.00
N GLN A 16 -9.59 16.53 -3.25
CA GLN A 16 -8.28 15.95 -3.51
C GLN A 16 -7.75 15.18 -2.30
N LEU A 17 -7.99 15.69 -1.09
CA LEU A 17 -7.58 15.05 0.15
C LEU A 17 -8.28 13.70 0.34
N LYS A 18 -9.60 13.64 0.12
CA LYS A 18 -10.35 12.38 0.13
C LYS A 18 -9.84 11.39 -0.92
N ILE A 19 -9.55 11.86 -2.13
CA ILE A 19 -9.03 10.99 -3.21
C ILE A 19 -7.67 10.41 -2.83
N LYS A 20 -6.73 11.25 -2.38
CA LYS A 20 -5.37 10.81 -2.02
C LYS A 20 -5.37 9.91 -0.78
N THR A 21 -6.20 10.21 0.22
CA THR A 21 -6.39 9.33 1.40
C THR A 21 -6.86 7.95 0.99
N ASN A 22 -7.87 7.87 0.11
CA ASN A 22 -8.37 6.61 -0.40
C ASN A 22 -7.34 5.86 -1.27
N ALA A 23 -6.50 6.59 -2.01
CA ALA A 23 -5.42 5.98 -2.80
C ALA A 23 -4.39 5.29 -1.88
N VAL A 24 -3.96 5.96 -0.80
CA VAL A 24 -3.05 5.38 0.20
C VAL A 24 -3.68 4.14 0.83
N ASN A 25 -4.93 4.23 1.30
CA ASN A 25 -5.63 3.10 1.91
C ASN A 25 -5.76 1.88 0.98
N ARG A 26 -5.94 2.10 -0.32
CA ARG A 26 -5.97 1.01 -1.31
C ARG A 26 -4.60 0.38 -1.47
N LEU A 27 -3.54 1.17 -1.62
CA LEU A 27 -2.19 0.66 -1.78
C LEU A 27 -1.72 -0.15 -0.55
N VAL A 28 -2.09 0.29 0.66
CA VAL A 28 -1.82 -0.47 1.90
C VAL A 28 -2.53 -1.83 1.88
N LYS A 29 -3.80 -1.87 1.45
CA LYS A 29 -4.53 -3.14 1.29
C LYS A 29 -3.93 -4.02 0.20
N ASP A 30 -3.50 -3.44 -0.91
CA ASP A 30 -2.84 -4.18 -1.99
C ASP A 30 -1.53 -4.82 -1.47
N LYS A 31 -0.71 -4.10 -0.69
CA LYS A 31 0.47 -4.67 0.00
C LYS A 31 0.06 -5.83 0.91
N GLN A 32 -1.01 -5.69 1.69
CA GLN A 32 -1.46 -6.77 2.59
C GLN A 32 -1.82 -8.05 1.83
N VAL A 33 -2.47 -7.94 0.67
CA VAL A 33 -2.80 -9.11 -0.17
C VAL A 33 -1.53 -9.87 -0.58
N TYR A 34 -0.46 -9.16 -0.96
CA TYR A 34 0.81 -9.81 -1.28
C TYR A 34 1.47 -10.46 -0.05
N VAL A 35 1.38 -9.84 1.12
CA VAL A 35 1.88 -10.42 2.37
C VAL A 35 1.13 -11.72 2.71
N ASP A 36 -0.20 -11.70 2.63
CA ASP A 36 -1.04 -12.88 2.87
C ASP A 36 -0.72 -14.01 1.86
N GLU A 37 -0.45 -13.66 0.60
CA GLU A 37 -0.06 -14.63 -0.43
C GLU A 37 1.32 -15.26 -0.16
N ILE A 38 2.29 -14.46 0.30
CA ILE A 38 3.61 -14.95 0.74
C ILE A 38 3.46 -15.94 1.89
N GLU A 39 2.63 -15.63 2.89
CA GLU A 39 2.36 -16.54 4.02
C GLU A 39 1.70 -17.84 3.57
N ALA A 40 0.65 -17.76 2.75
CA ALA A 40 -0.05 -18.92 2.22
C ALA A 40 0.90 -19.82 1.42
N GLN A 41 1.80 -19.22 0.64
CA GLN A 41 2.78 -19.95 -0.15
C GLN A 41 3.88 -20.59 0.71
N LYS A 42 4.35 -19.93 1.78
CA LYS A 42 5.25 -20.52 2.78
C LYS A 42 4.63 -21.75 3.44
N VAL A 43 3.36 -21.65 3.86
CA VAL A 43 2.60 -22.78 4.43
C VAL A 43 2.52 -23.93 3.43
N ARG A 44 2.21 -23.62 2.17
CA ARG A 44 2.14 -24.63 1.10
C ARG A 44 3.48 -25.32 0.90
N ILE A 45 4.60 -24.59 0.84
CA ILE A 45 5.95 -25.18 0.72
C ILE A 45 6.24 -26.13 1.88
N GLU A 46 5.85 -25.77 3.09
CA GLU A 46 6.02 -26.62 4.26
C GLU A 46 5.18 -27.90 4.16
N GLU A 47 3.94 -27.83 3.67
CA GLU A 47 3.14 -29.03 3.39
C GLU A 47 3.83 -29.96 2.37
N PHE A 48 4.45 -29.41 1.32
CA PHE A 48 5.19 -30.20 0.33
C PHE A 48 6.39 -30.92 0.98
N ARG A 49 7.09 -30.25 1.90
CA ARG A 49 8.19 -30.86 2.67
C ARG A 49 7.68 -31.98 3.57
N MET A 50 6.60 -31.75 4.31
CA MET A 50 5.99 -32.76 5.19
C MET A 50 5.51 -33.99 4.43
N ARG A 51 5.03 -33.83 3.20
CA ARG A 51 4.59 -34.93 2.33
C ARG A 51 5.74 -35.64 1.60
N ASN A 52 7.00 -35.28 1.87
CA ASN A 52 8.19 -35.77 1.16
C ASN A 52 8.04 -35.63 -0.36
N ALA A 53 7.49 -34.49 -0.81
CA ALA A 53 7.41 -34.19 -2.24
C ALA A 53 8.81 -34.11 -2.86
N HIS A 54 8.89 -34.27 -4.18
CA HIS A 54 10.16 -34.27 -4.88
C HIS A 54 10.84 -32.90 -4.76
N GLU A 55 12.17 -32.87 -4.60
CA GLU A 55 12.91 -31.62 -4.39
C GLU A 55 12.70 -30.60 -5.51
N ALA A 56 12.53 -31.06 -6.76
CA ALA A 56 12.28 -30.17 -7.89
C ALA A 56 10.96 -29.39 -7.73
N ASP A 57 9.94 -30.01 -7.12
CA ASP A 57 8.65 -29.35 -6.88
C ASP A 57 8.78 -28.30 -5.78
N ILE A 58 9.52 -28.61 -4.71
CA ILE A 58 9.82 -27.67 -3.62
C ILE A 58 10.63 -26.48 -4.13
N ARG A 59 11.68 -26.73 -4.95
CA ARG A 59 12.48 -25.67 -5.57
C ARG A 59 11.62 -24.75 -6.42
N LYS A 60 10.75 -25.30 -7.26
CA LYS A 60 9.83 -24.51 -8.08
C LYS A 60 8.87 -23.66 -7.23
N GLN A 61 8.36 -24.19 -6.12
CA GLN A 61 7.51 -23.40 -5.23
C GLN A 61 8.28 -22.26 -4.54
N ASN A 62 9.56 -22.47 -4.19
CA ASN A 62 10.42 -21.41 -3.67
C ASN A 62 10.68 -20.31 -4.71
N GLU A 63 10.92 -20.67 -5.98
CA GLU A 63 11.09 -19.69 -7.06
C GLU A 63 9.87 -18.78 -7.18
N VAL A 64 8.66 -19.37 -7.16
CA VAL A 64 7.42 -18.57 -7.20
C VAL A 64 7.27 -17.72 -5.93
N LEU A 65 7.68 -18.22 -4.75
CA LEU A 65 7.67 -17.43 -3.52
C LEU A 65 8.60 -16.21 -3.63
N GLU A 66 9.81 -16.40 -4.17
CA GLU A 66 10.78 -15.33 -4.39
C GLU A 66 10.22 -14.27 -5.34
N GLU A 67 9.58 -14.67 -6.45
CA GLU A 67 8.91 -13.74 -7.37
C GLU A 67 7.85 -12.88 -6.68
N THR A 68 7.04 -13.47 -5.79
CA THR A 68 6.03 -12.73 -5.02
C THR A 68 6.68 -11.78 -4.01
N VAL A 69 7.74 -12.21 -3.32
CA VAL A 69 8.48 -11.37 -2.36
C VAL A 69 9.09 -10.15 -3.04
N LEU A 70 9.60 -10.29 -4.26
CA LEU A 70 10.16 -9.18 -5.05
C LEU A 70 9.13 -8.07 -5.36
N MET A 71 7.82 -8.33 -5.20
CA MET A 71 6.77 -7.32 -5.38
C MET A 71 6.61 -6.39 -4.18
N ILE A 72 6.99 -6.81 -2.97
CA ILE A 72 6.79 -6.02 -1.75
C ILE A 72 7.51 -4.65 -1.83
N PRO A 73 8.79 -4.57 -2.21
CA PRO A 73 9.48 -3.28 -2.32
C PRO A 73 8.84 -2.33 -3.35
N HIS A 74 8.22 -2.88 -4.41
CA HIS A 74 7.52 -2.08 -5.40
C HIS A 74 6.25 -1.44 -4.80
N MET A 75 5.49 -2.20 -4.02
CA MET A 75 4.30 -1.67 -3.35
C MET A 75 4.66 -0.66 -2.26
N GLU A 76 5.71 -0.92 -1.49
CA GLU A 76 6.20 0.02 -0.47
C GLU A 76 6.64 1.35 -1.06
N ARG A 77 7.36 1.34 -2.19
CA ARG A 77 7.72 2.58 -2.89
C ARG A 77 6.48 3.36 -3.31
N ARG A 78 5.47 2.69 -3.88
CA ARG A 78 4.22 3.35 -4.30
C ARG A 78 3.43 3.90 -3.12
N ILE A 79 3.40 3.19 -2.00
CA ILE A 79 2.78 3.65 -0.75
C ILE A 79 3.49 4.91 -0.26
N ARG A 80 4.84 4.89 -0.22
CA ARG A 80 5.65 6.02 0.21
C ARG A 80 5.42 7.26 -0.66
N ASP A 81 5.43 7.10 -1.97
CA ASP A 81 5.19 8.20 -2.91
C ASP A 81 3.78 8.79 -2.71
N ALA A 82 2.76 7.93 -2.58
CA ALA A 82 1.38 8.37 -2.32
C ALA A 82 1.20 9.03 -0.95
N ALA A 83 1.89 8.53 0.08
CA ALA A 83 1.88 9.10 1.43
C ALA A 83 2.56 10.47 1.44
N GLN A 84 3.71 10.63 0.79
CA GLN A 84 4.37 11.92 0.66
C GLN A 84 3.49 12.94 -0.06
N ASP A 85 2.82 12.52 -1.13
CA ASP A 85 1.84 13.32 -1.86
C ASP A 85 0.66 13.77 -0.99
N LEU A 86 0.16 12.88 -0.13
CA LEU A 86 -0.92 13.16 0.80
C LEU A 86 -0.45 14.12 1.91
N GLU A 87 0.73 13.90 2.47
CA GLU A 87 1.33 14.77 3.49
C GLU A 87 1.55 16.19 2.96
N ASN A 88 2.10 16.33 1.75
CA ASN A 88 2.27 17.62 1.09
C ASN A 88 0.93 18.36 0.93
N LEU A 89 -0.14 17.63 0.56
CA LEU A 89 -1.47 18.22 0.39
C LEU A 89 -2.06 18.65 1.74
N VAL A 90 -1.89 17.84 2.80
CA VAL A 90 -2.32 18.21 4.15
C VAL A 90 -1.61 19.48 4.59
N LEU A 91 -0.27 19.56 4.45
CA LEU A 91 0.50 20.74 4.85
C LEU A 91 0.10 22.00 4.07
N ALA A 92 -0.15 21.88 2.77
CA ALA A 92 -0.52 23.01 1.92
C ALA A 92 -1.96 23.51 2.18
N SER A 93 -2.86 22.62 2.61
CA SER A 93 -4.31 22.89 2.64
C SER A 93 -4.92 22.90 4.03
N ALA A 94 -4.15 22.55 5.09
CA ALA A 94 -4.69 22.35 6.44
C ALA A 94 -5.40 23.58 7.02
N ALA A 95 -4.97 24.79 6.66
CA ALA A 95 -5.60 26.03 7.12
C ALA A 95 -6.91 26.35 6.38
N GLU A 96 -7.18 25.71 5.25
CA GLU A 96 -8.35 25.95 4.40
C GLU A 96 -9.43 24.85 4.54
N ILE A 97 -9.12 23.78 5.27
CA ILE A 97 -10.00 22.62 5.44
C ILE A 97 -10.55 22.62 6.86
N ASP A 98 -11.83 23.01 7.00
CA ASP A 98 -12.56 22.98 8.28
C ASP A 98 -13.10 21.58 8.63
N ASP A 99 -13.03 20.63 7.69
CA ASP A 99 -13.49 19.25 7.87
C ASP A 99 -12.43 18.43 8.62
N LEU A 100 -12.50 18.49 9.95
CA LEU A 100 -11.57 17.82 10.87
C LEU A 100 -11.56 16.30 10.72
N ASP A 101 -12.71 15.68 10.39
CA ASP A 101 -12.81 14.24 10.21
C ASP A 101 -11.96 13.77 9.03
N VAL A 102 -12.00 14.52 7.92
CA VAL A 102 -11.19 14.20 6.72
C VAL A 102 -9.70 14.41 6.98
N LEU A 103 -9.33 15.41 7.77
CA LEU A 103 -7.95 15.61 8.19
C LEU A 103 -7.47 14.50 9.12
N ASP A 104 -8.32 14.03 10.04
CA ASP A 104 -8.01 12.92 10.93
C ASP A 104 -7.84 11.61 10.15
N ASP A 105 -8.72 11.33 9.19
CA ASP A 105 -8.61 10.17 8.30
C ASP A 105 -7.31 10.20 7.46
N ALA A 106 -6.96 11.36 6.92
CA ALA A 106 -5.70 11.53 6.20
C ALA A 106 -4.48 11.29 7.10
N ARG A 107 -4.51 11.80 8.34
CA ARG A 107 -3.44 11.58 9.33
C ARG A 107 -3.34 10.12 9.75
N LYS A 108 -4.46 9.43 9.96
CA LYS A 108 -4.51 8.00 10.24
C LYS A 108 -3.91 7.19 9.10
N ALA A 109 -4.24 7.53 7.85
CA ALA A 109 -3.67 6.88 6.68
C ALA A 109 -2.14 7.07 6.62
N LEU A 110 -1.63 8.28 6.91
CA LEU A 110 -0.18 8.54 6.99
C LEU A 110 0.50 7.83 8.16
N ALA A 111 -0.17 7.69 9.30
CA ALA A 111 0.36 6.95 10.45
C ALA A 111 0.47 5.45 10.13
N ALA A 112 -0.51 4.88 9.43
CA ALA A 112 -0.50 3.48 9.02
C ALA A 112 0.66 3.15 8.07
N THR A 113 1.04 4.06 7.16
CA THR A 113 2.19 3.82 6.28
C THR A 113 3.51 3.88 7.03
N ARG A 114 3.66 4.82 7.97
CA ARG A 114 4.88 4.95 8.80
C ARG A 114 5.11 3.74 9.70
N ALA A 115 4.04 3.22 10.32
CA ALA A 115 4.13 1.98 11.10
C ALA A 115 4.62 0.79 10.26
N SER A 116 4.21 0.72 8.99
CA SER A 116 4.65 -0.35 8.08
C SER A 116 6.08 -0.21 7.56
N ASP A 117 6.66 1.00 7.60
CA ASP A 117 8.07 1.24 7.26
C ASP A 117 9.01 0.84 8.43
N ASP A 118 8.56 1.00 9.69
CA ASP A 118 9.34 0.60 10.87
C ASP A 118 9.43 -0.92 11.03
N GLU A 119 8.39 -1.65 10.61
CA GLU A 119 8.35 -3.12 10.67
C GLU A 119 9.25 -3.76 9.60
N SER A 120 9.30 -3.21 8.38
CA SER A 120 10.22 -3.69 7.33
C SER A 120 11.69 -3.35 7.62
N ALA A 121 11.97 -2.22 8.27
CA ALA A 121 13.32 -1.86 8.72
C ALA A 121 13.85 -2.76 9.86
N ALA A 122 12.97 -3.41 10.62
CA ALA A 122 13.34 -4.36 11.66
C ALA A 122 13.68 -5.75 11.09
N GLU A 123 12.96 -6.22 10.06
CA GLU A 123 13.22 -7.51 9.42
C GLU A 123 14.50 -7.53 8.58
N ASP A 124 14.83 -6.43 7.88
CA ASP A 124 16.06 -6.30 7.07
C ASP A 124 17.35 -6.26 7.91
N LYS A 125 17.25 -6.08 9.24
CA LYS A 125 18.36 -6.16 10.20
C LYS A 125 18.53 -7.53 10.86
N ALA A 126 17.55 -8.43 10.69
CA ALA A 126 17.53 -9.74 11.32
C ALA A 126 17.88 -10.90 10.35
N ALA A 127 17.99 -10.61 9.05
CA ALA A 127 18.49 -11.53 8.01
C ALA A 127 19.98 -11.30 7.72
#